data_AF-A0A1F9J3L0-F1
#
_entry.id   AF-A0A1F9J3L0-F1
#
_cell.length_a   1.000
_cell.length_b   1.000
_cell.length_c   1.000
_cell.angle_alpha   90.00
_cell.angle_beta   90.00
_cell.angle_gamma   90.00
#
_symmetry.space_group_name_H-M   'P 1'
#
loop_
_entity.id
_entity.type
_entity.pdbx_description
1 polymer ?
#
loop_
_entity_poly.entity_id
_entity_poly.type
_entity_poly.pdbx_seq_one_letter_code
_entity_poly.pdbx_strand_id
1 'polypeptide(L)' 'MQYLTKVQAIRRKKGLSQCYVNLPLPLAAAIDIKPGEMVEWKVDTRYKLWLTRQRPKPKKRKK' A
#
# COMPACT_ATOMS: atom_id res chain seq x y z
N MET A 1 16.45 -6.24 4.69
CA MET A 1 16.51 -4.78 4.43
C MET A 1 15.32 -4.13 5.11
N GLN A 2 15.51 -3.01 5.82
CA GLN A 2 14.44 -2.26 6.48
C GLN A 2 14.45 -0.84 5.95
N TYR A 3 13.28 -0.30 5.63
CA TYR A 3 13.14 1.06 5.12
C TYR A 3 12.23 1.85 6.04
N LEU A 4 12.82 2.78 6.80
CA LEU A 4 12.07 3.65 7.68
C LEU A 4 11.43 4.78 6.86
N THR A 5 10.11 4.91 6.94
CA THR A 5 9.38 6.01 6.33
C THR A 5 8.53 6.72 7.36
N LYS A 6 8.36 8.03 7.19
CA LYS A 6 7.43 8.81 8.02
C LYS A 6 6.03 8.70 7.44
N VAL A 7 5.05 8.51 8.31
CA VAL A 7 3.64 8.63 7.94
C VAL A 7 3.37 10.09 7.55
N GLN A 8 2.82 10.28 6.37
CA GLN A 8 2.36 11.58 5.90
C GLN A 8 0.89 11.75 6.26
N ALA A 9 0.50 12.96 6.65
CA ALA A 9 -0.90 13.28 6.93
C ALA A 9 -1.36 14.40 5.99
N ILE A 10 -2.40 14.14 5.22
CA ILE A 10 -3.07 15.14 4.39
C ILE A 10 -4.31 15.60 5.14
N ARG A 11 -4.26 16.85 5.62
CA ARG A 11 -5.40 17.50 6.27
C ARG A 11 -6.42 17.93 5.21
N ARG A 12 -7.69 17.55 5.41
CA ARG A 12 -8.80 17.96 4.53
C ARG A 12 -9.53 19.16 5.16
N LYS A 13 -9.99 20.10 4.33
CA LYS A 13 -10.63 21.35 4.78
C LYS A 13 -11.90 21.16 5.64
N LYS A 14 -12.61 20.03 5.52
CA LYS A 14 -13.87 19.76 6.24
C LYS A 14 -13.98 18.31 6.75
N GLY A 15 -12.89 17.69 7.18
CA GLY A 15 -12.99 16.30 7.63
C GLY A 15 -11.73 15.69 8.21
N LEU A 16 -11.79 14.37 8.42
CA LEU A 16 -10.71 13.55 8.96
C LEU A 16 -9.45 13.65 8.11
N SER A 17 -8.31 13.73 8.79
CA SER A 17 -7.00 13.73 8.14
C SER A 17 -6.69 12.33 7.62
N GLN A 18 -6.34 12.22 6.34
CA GLN A 18 -5.94 10.95 5.76
C GLN A 18 -4.44 10.75 5.97
N CYS A 19 -4.07 9.60 6.53
CA CYS A 19 -2.68 9.21 6.69
C CYS A 19 -2.25 8.33 5.52
N TYR A 20 -1.05 8.58 5.00
CA TYR A 20 -0.42 7.84 3.91
C TYR A 20 0.95 7.36 4.34
N VAL A 21 1.28 6.13 3.97
CA VAL A 21 2.62 5.57 4.12
C VAL A 21 3.22 5.44 2.73
N ASN A 22 4.37 6.07 2.52
CA ASN A 22 5.07 5.97 1.25
C ASN A 22 5.76 4.61 1.13
N LEU A 23 5.66 4.01 -0.05
CA LEU A 23 6.47 2.86 -0.43
C LEU A 23 7.80 3.36 -1.01
N PRO A 24 8.95 3.08 -0.38
CA PRO A 24 10.25 3.49 -0.90
C PRO A 24 10.51 2.93 -2.29
N LEU A 25 11.05 3.75 -3.19
CA LEU A 25 11.38 3.33 -4.56
C LEU A 25 12.28 2.08 -4.62
N PRO A 26 13.33 1.93 -3.78
CA PRO A 26 14.15 0.72 -3.77
C PRO A 26 13.36 -0.54 -3.38
N LEU A 27 12.42 -0.41 -2.44
CA LEU A 27 11.56 -1.52 -2.04
C LEU A 27 10.58 -1.87 -3.15
N ALA A 28 9.99 -0.86 -3.80
CA ALA A 28 9.10 -1.04 -4.94
C ALA A 28 9.80 -1.78 -6.09
N ALA A 29 11.03 -1.39 -6.41
CA ALA A 29 11.86 -2.05 -7.41
C ALA A 29 12.22 -3.50 -7.02
N ALA A 30 12.58 -3.73 -5.76
CA ALA A 30 12.96 -5.06 -5.26
C ALA A 30 11.81 -6.09 -5.35
N ILE A 31 10.55 -5.64 -5.28
CA ILE A 31 9.37 -6.53 -5.37
C ILE A 31 8.66 -6.45 -6.74
N ASP A 32 9.18 -5.66 -7.69
CA ASP A 32 8.56 -5.36 -8.98
C ASP A 32 7.05 -5.02 -8.84
N ILE A 33 6.74 -4.05 -7.98
CA ILE A 33 5.37 -3.53 -7.86
C ILE A 33 5.17 -2.38 -8.84
N LYS A 34 4.05 -2.44 -9.58
CA LYS A 34 3.71 -1.44 -10.59
C LYS A 34 2.63 -0.48 -10.09
N PRO A 35 2.66 0.80 -10.53
CA PRO A 35 1.57 1.73 -10.28
C PRO A 35 0.24 1.16 -10.76
N GLY A 36 -0.80 1.26 -9.93
CA GLY A 36 -2.13 0.73 -10.24
C GLY A 36 -2.40 -0.71 -9.79
N GLU A 37 -1.41 -1.41 -9.21
CA GLU A 37 -1.68 -2.69 -8.56
C GLU A 37 -2.58 -2.54 -7.33
N MET A 38 -3.51 -3.50 -7.16
CA MET A 38 -4.34 -3.55 -5.96
C MET A 38 -3.57 -4.23 -4.83
N VAL A 39 -3.52 -3.55 -3.69
CA VAL A 39 -2.88 -4.02 -2.47
C VAL A 39 -3.86 -3.91 -1.30
N GLU A 40 -3.67 -4.76 -0.32
CA GLU A 40 -4.47 -4.83 0.90
C GLU A 40 -3.58 -4.69 2.13
N TRP A 41 -4.03 -3.92 3.11
CA TRP A 41 -3.36 -3.81 4.40
C TRP A 41 -4.02 -4.74 5.40
N LYS A 42 -3.23 -5.61 6.03
CA LYS A 42 -3.67 -6.48 7.12
C LYS A 42 -3.01 -6.05 8.43
N VAL A 43 -3.81 -5.84 9.47
CA VAL A 43 -3.30 -5.56 10.81
C VAL A 43 -2.80 -6.86 11.44
N ASP A 44 -1.53 -6.87 11.85
CA ASP A 44 -0.93 -7.98 12.58
C ASP A 44 -0.93 -7.69 14.09
N THR A 45 -0.40 -6.51 14.44
CA THR A 45 -0.38 -5.99 15.81
C THR A 45 -0.59 -4.47 15.77
N ARG A 46 -0.67 -3.83 16.94
CA ARG A 46 -0.76 -2.36 17.05
C ARG A 46 0.40 -1.61 16.36
N TYR A 47 1.54 -2.27 16.17
CA TYR A 47 2.76 -1.67 15.59
C TYR A 47 3.22 -2.35 14.30
N LYS A 48 2.50 -3.37 13.81
CA LYS A 48 2.87 -4.13 12.62
C LYS A 48 1.67 -4.28 11.68
N LEU A 49 1.91 -3.94 10.42
CA LEU A 49 0.97 -4.08 9.32
C LEU A 49 1.65 -4.90 8.22
N TRP A 50 0.88 -5.77 7.57
CA TRP A 50 1.30 -6.46 6.36
C TRP A 50 0.67 -5.80 5.15
N LEU A 51 1.45 -5.64 4.09
CA LEU A 51 0.95 -5.26 2.78
C LEU A 51 0.88 -6.52 1.90
N THR A 52 -0.33 -6.93 1.55
CA THR A 52 -0.57 -8.10 0.71
C THR A 52 -0.96 -7.65 -0.68
N ARG A 53 -0.22 -8.07 -1.71
CA ARG A 53 -0.59 -7.80 -3.11
C ARG A 53 -1.75 -8.70 -3.50
N GLN A 54 -2.80 -8.13 -4.09
CA GLN A 54 -3.82 -8.95 -4.73
C GLN A 54 -3.28 -9.42 -6.08
N ARG A 55 -3.15 -10.73 -6.25
CA ARG A 55 -2.91 -11.28 -7.59
C ARG A 55 -4.05 -10.81 -8.49
N PRO A 56 -3.77 -10.35 -9.73
CA PRO A 56 -4.82 -10.00 -10.65
C PRO A 56 -5.75 -11.20 -10.77
N LYS A 57 -7.02 -11.04 -10.38
CA LYS A 57 -8.03 -12.07 -10.64
C LYS A 57 -7.98 -12.31 -12.15
N PRO A 58 -7.83 -13.56 -12.62
CA PRO A 58 -7.86 -13.82 -14.05
C PRO A 58 -9.14 -13.19 -14.59
N LYS A 59 -9.02 -12.25 -15.54
CA LYS A 59 -10.18 -11.61 -16.16
C LYS A 59 -11.05 -12.74 -16.69
N LYS A 60 -12.20 -13.00 -16.06
CA LYS A 60 -13.21 -13.88 -16.65
C LYS A 60 -13.57 -13.22 -17.98
N ARG A 61 -13.12 -13.81 -19.09
CA ARG A 61 -13.61 -13.45 -20.43
C ARG A 61 -15.13 -13.53 -20.35
N LYS A 62 -15.80 -12.38 -20.48
CA LYS A 62 -17.25 -12.38 -20.72
C LYS A 62 -17.44 -13.12 -22.05
N LYS A 63 -18.16 -14.24 -22.00
CA LYS A 63 -18.66 -14.93 -23.18
C LYS A 63 -19.75 -14.08 -23.82
#